data_AF-A0A1X6PDZ3-F1
#
_entry.id   AF-A0A1X6PDZ3-F1
#
_cell.length_a   1.000
_cell.length_b   1.000
_cell.length_c   1.000
_cell.angle_alpha   90.00
_cell.angle_beta   90.00
_cell.angle_gamma   90.00
#
_symmetry.space_group_name_H-M   'P 1'
#
loop_
_entity.id
_entity.type
_entity.pdbx_description
1 polymer ?
#
loop_
_entity_poly.entity_id
_entity_poly.type
_entity_poly.pdbx_seq_one_letter_code
_entity_poly.pdbx_strand_id
1 'polypeptide(L)' 'MAAAHARAAGDLGYRGIVFNLVFDDNVAAAALWAAAGMVRVGTLPAAARMPRGGGGGGVDYVDAHILYRSLV' A
#
# COMPACT_ATOMS: atom_id res chain seq x y z
N MET A 1 -13.12 -5.48 -5.71
CA MET A 1 -12.44 -5.53 -4.41
C MET A 1 -12.13 -4.14 -3.85
N ALA A 2 -11.20 -3.36 -4.43
CA ALA A 2 -10.81 -2.05 -3.86
C ALA A 2 -11.97 -1.03 -3.73
N ALA A 3 -12.85 -0.93 -4.74
CA ALA A 3 -14.02 -0.06 -4.67
C ALA A 3 -15.05 -0.50 -3.61
N ALA A 4 -15.24 -1.82 -3.44
CA ALA A 4 -16.15 -2.36 -2.42
C ALA A 4 -15.62 -2.08 -1.01
N HIS A 5 -14.31 -2.21 -0.80
CA HIS A 5 -13.66 -1.85 0.46
C HIS A 5 -13.86 -0.37 0.80
N ALA A 6 -13.64 0.54 -0.16
CA ALA A 6 -13.82 1.96 0.07
C ALA A 6 -15.27 2.37 0.37
N ARG A 7 -16.24 1.76 -0.32
CA ARG A 7 -17.67 1.96 -0.04
C ARG A 7 -18.02 1.51 1.37
N ALA A 8 -17.65 0.29 1.74
CA ALA A 8 -17.92 -0.26 3.08
C ALA A 8 -17.32 0.61 4.19
N ALA A 9 -16.11 1.14 4.00
CA ALA A 9 -15.51 2.07 4.96
C ALA A 9 -16.34 3.37 5.10
N GLY A 10 -16.82 3.93 3.98
CA GLY A 10 -17.70 5.10 3.99
C GLY A 10 -19.03 4.83 4.69
N ASP A 11 -19.66 3.68 4.40
CA ASP A 11 -20.93 3.27 5.00
C ASP A 11 -20.83 3.10 6.53
N LEU A 12 -19.64 2.78 7.04
CA LEU A 12 -19.33 2.68 8.47
C LEU A 12 -18.99 4.04 9.12
N GLY A 13 -19.01 5.15 8.37
CA GLY A 13 -18.73 6.49 8.87
C GLY A 13 -17.25 6.87 8.93
N TYR A 14 -16.34 6.07 8.34
CA TYR A 14 -14.95 6.48 8.21
C TYR A 14 -14.79 7.61 7.20
N ARG A 15 -13.89 8.55 7.50
CA ARG A 15 -13.61 9.72 6.64
C ARG A 15 -12.41 9.54 5.72
N GLY A 16 -11.67 8.46 5.88
CA GLY A 16 -10.50 8.16 5.08
C GLY A 16 -9.95 6.77 5.33
N ILE A 17 -9.10 6.31 4.42
CA ILE A 17 -8.43 5.01 4.48
C ILE A 17 -6.93 5.28 4.41
N VAL A 18 -6.16 4.64 5.29
CA VAL A 18 -4.70 4.67 5.28
C VAL A 18 -4.16 3.25 5.19
N PHE A 19 -3.23 3.02 4.26
CA PHE A 19 -2.38 1.84 4.27
C PHE A 19 -0.97 2.27 4.64
N ASN A 20 -0.47 1.75 5.76
CA ASN A 20 0.80 2.17 6.34
C ASN A 20 2.02 1.57 5.62
N LEU A 21 1.88 0.34 5.11
CA LEU A 21 2.98 -0.44 4.55
C LEU A 21 2.57 -1.05 3.20
N VAL A 22 2.74 -0.28 2.13
CA VAL A 22 2.63 -0.79 0.76
C VAL A 22 4.04 -0.84 0.17
N PHE A 23 4.62 -2.05 0.10
CA PHE A 23 5.99 -2.23 -0.37
C PHE A 23 6.15 -1.89 -1.85
N ASP A 24 7.26 -1.25 -2.20
CA ASP A 24 7.55 -0.76 -3.55
C ASP A 24 7.76 -1.88 -4.59
N ASP A 25 8.28 -3.02 -4.13
CA ASP A 25 8.44 -4.25 -4.92
C ASP A 25 7.10 -4.92 -5.26
N ASN A 26 6.00 -4.57 -4.59
CA ASN A 26 4.64 -5.02 -4.92
C ASN A 26 3.96 -4.07 -5.92
N VAL A 27 4.50 -4.04 -7.13
CA VAL A 27 4.04 -3.17 -8.23
C VAL A 27 2.55 -3.37 -8.53
N ALA A 28 2.06 -4.60 -8.43
CA ALA A 28 0.65 -4.92 -8.66
C ALA A 28 -0.28 -4.26 -7.62
N ALA A 29 0.08 -4.32 -6.34
CA ALA A 29 -0.68 -3.66 -5.29
C ALA A 29 -0.63 -2.13 -5.46
N ALA A 30 0.54 -1.57 -5.74
CA ALA A 30 0.69 -0.13 -5.95
C ALA A 30 -0.21 0.38 -7.09
N ALA A 31 -0.23 -0.32 -8.23
CA ALA A 31 -1.10 0.04 -9.36
C ALA A 31 -2.59 -0.09 -9.02
N LEU A 32 -2.99 -1.15 -8.32
CA LEU A 32 -4.38 -1.36 -7.89
C LEU A 32 -4.87 -0.22 -7.00
N TRP A 33 -4.07 0.19 -6.02
CA TRP A 33 -4.46 1.23 -5.06
C TRP A 33 -4.46 2.63 -5.67
N ALA A 34 -3.51 2.92 -6.58
CA ALA A 34 -3.53 4.15 -7.37
C ALA A 34 -4.82 4.25 -8.22
N ALA A 35 -5.18 3.18 -8.92
CA ALA A 35 -6.44 3.12 -9.69
C ALA A 35 -7.69 3.23 -8.79
N ALA A 36 -7.58 2.81 -7.53
CA ALA A 36 -8.62 2.98 -6.53
C ALA A 36 -8.66 4.38 -5.90
N GLY A 37 -7.90 5.36 -6.42
CA GLY A 37 -7.91 6.74 -5.94
C GLY A 37 -7.17 6.96 -4.63
N MET A 38 -6.29 6.03 -4.23
CA MET A 38 -5.36 6.28 -3.13
C MET A 38 -4.15 7.06 -3.64
N VAL A 39 -3.66 7.97 -2.81
CA VAL A 39 -2.48 8.80 -3.07
C VAL A 39 -1.38 8.45 -2.10
N ARG A 40 -0.14 8.48 -2.56
CA ARG A 40 1.03 8.31 -1.69
C ARG A 40 1.28 9.60 -0.91
N VAL A 41 1.29 9.50 0.41
CA VAL A 41 1.53 10.62 1.33
C VAL A 41 2.90 10.56 2.01
N GLY A 42 3.59 9.42 1.91
CA GLY A 42 4.94 9.25 2.44
C GLY A 42 5.59 7.97 1.94
N THR A 43 6.91 7.90 2.12
CA THR A 43 7.70 6.68 1.90
C THR A 43 8.64 6.50 3.07
N LEU A 44 8.64 5.32 3.66
CA LEU A 44 9.63 4.88 4.62
C LEU A 44 10.72 4.12 3.85
N PRO A 45 11.95 4.65 3.78
CA PRO A 45 13.04 3.94 3.15
C PRO A 45 13.46 2.73 3.99
N ALA A 46 13.84 1.63 3.34
CA ALA A 46 14.33 0.40 3.98
C ALA A 46 13.39 -0.14 5.08
N ALA A 47 12.09 -0.04 4.88
CA ALA A 47 11.03 -0.32 5.85
C ALA A 47 10.94 -1.81 6.26
N ALA A 48 11.26 -2.73 5.35
CA ALA A 48 11.23 -4.15 5.66
C ALA A 48 12.43 -4.89 5.09
N ARG A 49 12.84 -5.92 5.82
CA ARG A 49 13.86 -6.88 5.43
C ARG A 49 13.19 -8.07 4.75
N MET A 50 13.32 -8.19 3.43
CA MET A 50 12.66 -9.22 2.63
C MET A 50 13.64 -10.20 1.99
N PRO A 51 13.27 -11.48 1.86
CA PRO A 51 14.08 -12.44 1.10
C PRO A 51 14.21 -11.98 -0.34
N ARG A 52 15.42 -12.03 -0.88
CA ARG A 52 15.67 -11.76 -2.29
C ARG A 52 14.98 -12.87 -3.11
N GLY A 53 14.10 -12.48 -4.03
CA GLY A 53 13.43 -13.43 -4.92
C GLY A 53 14.43 -14.29 -5.70
N GLY A 54 14.09 -15.56 -5.96
CA GLY A 54 14.89 -16.45 -6.84
C GLY A 54 15.75 -17.51 -6.15
N GLY A 55 15.53 -17.83 -4.86
CA GLY A 55 16.12 -19.00 -4.19
C GLY A 55 17.59 -18.87 -3.76
N GLY A 56 18.28 -17.80 -4.18
CA GLY A 56 19.67 -17.52 -3.81
C GLY A 56 19.81 -16.73 -2.52
N GLY A 57 19.42 -17.30 -1.37
CA GLY A 57 19.86 -16.99 0.01
C GLY A 57 20.03 -15.54 0.53
N GLY A 58 19.70 -14.51 -0.25
CA GLY A 58 19.97 -13.11 0.05
C GLY A 58 18.80 -12.38 0.67
N VAL A 59 19.08 -11.18 1.16
CA VAL A 59 18.11 -10.31 1.82
C VAL A 59 18.24 -8.90 1.23
N ASP A 60 17.11 -8.30 0.87
CA ASP A 60 17.02 -6.91 0.45
C ASP A 60 16.18 -6.12 1.45
N TYR A 61 16.52 -4.85 1.62
CA TYR A 61 15.68 -3.89 2.33
C TYR A 61 14.83 -3.16 1.30
N VAL A 62 13.51 -3.19 1.51
CA VAL A 62 12.54 -2.61 0.59
C VAL A 62 11.87 -1.38 1.20
N ASP A 63 11.46 -0.46 0.36
CA ASP A 63 10.77 0.74 0.79
C ASP A 63 9.28 0.44 1.01
N ALA A 64 8.62 1.21 1.88
CA ALA A 64 7.18 1.14 2.07
C ALA A 64 6.52 2.50 1.87
N HIS A 65 5.50 2.53 1.02
CA HIS A 65 4.67 3.71 0.80
C HIS A 65 3.50 3.75 1.78
N ILE A 66 3.27 4.93 2.37
CA ILE A 66 2.02 5.23 3.06
C ILE A 66 1.04 5.75 2.02
N LEU A 67 -0.09 5.07 1.86
CA LEU A 67 -1.17 5.48 0.96
C LEU A 67 -2.37 6.00 1.75
N TYR A 68 -3.01 7.03 1.23
CA TYR A 68 -4.21 7.65 1.80
C TYR A 68 -5.30 7.83 0.76
N ARG A 69 -6.56 7.70 1.16
CA ARG A 69 -7.72 8.11 0.35
C ARG A 69 -8.75 8.81 1.24
N SER A 70 -9.22 9.99 0.80
CA SER A 70 -10.40 10.64 1.40
C SER A 70 -11.68 9.88 1.03
N LEU A 71 -12.61 9.79 1.98
CA LEU A 71 -13.97 9.28 1.77
C LEU A 71 -15.04 10.38 1.94
N VAL A 72 -14.59 11.62 2.15
CA VAL A 72 -15.40 12.84 2.22
C VAL A 72 -15.10 13.77 1.07
#